data_AF-A0A1X7T434-F1
#
_entry.id   AF-A0A1X7T434-F1
#
_cell.length_a   1.000
_cell.length_b   1.000
_cell.length_c   1.000
_cell.angle_alpha   90.00
_cell.angle_beta   90.00
_cell.angle_gamma   90.00
#
_symmetry.space_group_name_H-M   'P 1'
#
loop_
_entity.id
_entity.type
_entity.pdbx_description
1 polymer ?
#
loop_
_entity_poly.entity_id
_entity_poly.type
_entity_poly.pdbx_seq_one_letter_code
_entity_poly.pdbx_strand_id
1 'polypeptide(L)'
;MDMGLPREDKGTLVGTTLPLMGATQNAQGMLPLPTRHYTAAIEDVRENVRAKIYAMCTRIGFSHPSDGINTEDKITLCIVENYLDFKTGEVWYEVGSELAQEGLCPTSPDQECLQEIIHCSEERAEEEAKERQVTAIDASRPSAISLGERFHTTNQSSLNVTTFCSRNITIATSPMKILSENKIGTASQVAPGITTYYSGNCGKEDAEIIKEFMLNKDLSPYNTRLFKSEDGTYELRLASSLTNDTPPSPNDKVSSLLGPHQFPSPRTSSSVSIKISRGDYHTLMKRMSDELEAAAHHVANRNQKDMIDRYVSSFSRGSVPDHEDASRYWIKDKGPVVETHSNLSVSAFDAFLIILSPPLGFVAVVNKSMSSKFSQLLDSAQEFLPLLPWGVEFEKDKFLRPDFTSLDVVSFASSGIPAGINIPNYDEIRQNEGFKNVSLGNVLSAASQDKRVTFLTTEDQVSLEIVYFVVAYHIDIYFNDYDEPMMFERKQPQD
;
A
#
# COMPACT_ATOMS: atom_id res chain seq x y z
N MET A 1 -16.47 -8.08 22.52
CA MET A 1 -15.28 -7.28 22.88
C MET A 1 -15.32 -7.01 24.37
N ASP A 2 -14.66 -7.83 25.18
CA ASP A 2 -14.63 -7.60 26.63
C ASP A 2 -13.37 -6.80 27.00
N MET A 3 -13.54 -5.63 27.60
CA MET A 3 -12.45 -4.77 28.12
C MET A 3 -12.32 -4.86 29.65
N GLY A 4 -13.02 -5.80 30.30
CA GLY A 4 -12.98 -5.97 31.76
C GLY A 4 -13.63 -4.82 32.54
N LEU A 5 -14.48 -4.03 31.88
CA LEU A 5 -15.17 -2.89 32.47
C LEU A 5 -16.41 -3.37 33.25
N PRO A 6 -16.64 -2.89 34.47
CA PRO A 6 -17.83 -3.27 35.24
C PRO A 6 -19.11 -2.76 34.55
N ARG A 7 -20.12 -3.64 34.46
CA ARG A 7 -21.41 -3.36 33.82
C ARG A 7 -22.60 -3.62 34.74
N GLU A 8 -23.68 -2.88 34.55
CA GLU A 8 -24.98 -3.13 35.18
C GLU A 8 -25.78 -4.21 34.43
N ASP A 9 -26.90 -4.66 35.01
CA ASP A 9 -27.78 -5.73 34.50
C ASP A 9 -28.29 -5.55 33.05
N LYS A 10 -28.15 -4.34 32.49
CA LYS A 10 -28.54 -4.00 31.11
C LYS A 10 -27.35 -3.81 30.15
N GLY A 11 -26.14 -4.12 30.59
CA GLY A 11 -24.90 -3.97 29.80
C GLY A 11 -24.32 -2.55 29.77
N THR A 12 -24.92 -1.60 30.50
CA THR A 12 -24.42 -0.22 30.71
C THR A 12 -23.20 -0.21 31.63
N LEU A 13 -22.30 0.76 31.48
CA LEU A 13 -21.08 0.86 32.31
C LEU A 13 -21.41 1.30 33.74
N VAL A 14 -20.71 0.72 34.71
CA VAL A 14 -20.72 1.18 36.11
C VAL A 14 -19.69 2.31 36.27
N GLY A 15 -20.18 3.54 36.40
CA GLY A 15 -19.35 4.75 36.56
C GLY A 15 -19.10 5.47 35.23
N THR A 16 -19.65 6.67 35.09
CA THR A 16 -19.63 7.45 33.84
C THR A 16 -18.50 8.48 33.77
N THR A 17 -17.85 8.79 34.89
CA THR A 17 -16.80 9.82 34.98
C THR A 17 -15.39 9.27 34.67
N LEU A 18 -15.11 8.00 35.00
CA LEU A 18 -13.87 7.29 34.67
C LEU A 18 -14.19 5.95 33.97
N PRO A 19 -14.67 6.00 32.71
CA PRO A 19 -15.31 4.86 32.05
C PRO A 19 -14.36 3.72 31.67
N LEU A 20 -13.03 3.92 31.79
CA LEU A 20 -12.01 2.93 31.45
C LEU A 20 -11.28 2.36 32.69
N MET A 21 -11.68 2.76 33.90
CA MET A 21 -11.02 2.34 35.13
C MET A 21 -11.54 0.95 35.51
N GLY A 22 -10.71 -0.07 35.29
CA GLY A 22 -11.09 -1.47 35.48
C GLY A 22 -11.34 -1.84 36.95
N ALA A 23 -12.00 -2.97 37.18
CA ALA A 23 -12.30 -3.46 38.54
C ALA A 23 -11.03 -3.70 39.37
N THR A 24 -9.94 -4.15 38.74
CA THR A 24 -8.64 -4.37 39.40
C THR A 24 -7.98 -3.06 39.83
N GLN A 25 -8.02 -2.03 38.98
CA GLN A 25 -7.47 -0.70 39.27
C GLN A 25 -8.27 -0.03 40.41
N ASN A 26 -9.60 -0.16 40.37
CA ASN A 26 -10.48 0.27 41.47
C ASN A 26 -10.20 -0.47 42.79
N ALA A 27 -9.92 -1.78 42.75
CA ALA A 27 -9.69 -2.58 43.94
C ALA A 27 -8.28 -2.41 44.54
N GLN A 28 -7.26 -2.15 43.72
CA GLN A 28 -5.90 -1.91 44.18
C GLN A 28 -5.74 -0.52 44.82
N GLY A 29 -6.59 0.43 44.43
CA GLY A 29 -6.46 1.83 44.82
C GLY A 29 -5.25 2.49 44.17
N MET A 30 -5.20 3.81 44.26
CA MET A 30 -4.09 4.61 43.74
C MET A 30 -2.96 4.57 44.77
N LEU A 31 -1.84 3.93 44.47
CA LEU A 31 -0.67 3.90 45.36
C LEU A 31 0.45 4.71 44.71
N PRO A 32 1.16 5.60 45.43
CA PRO A 32 2.30 6.31 44.89
C PRO A 32 3.38 5.33 44.43
N LEU A 33 3.81 5.45 43.18
CA LEU A 33 4.81 4.59 42.58
C LEU A 33 6.18 5.29 42.48
N PRO A 34 7.30 4.55 42.63
CA PRO A 34 8.62 5.13 42.40
C PRO A 34 8.76 5.66 40.97
N THR A 35 9.59 6.69 40.75
CA THR A 35 9.83 7.38 39.46
C THR A 35 10.25 6.51 38.26
N ARG A 36 10.46 5.20 38.46
CA ARG A 36 10.79 4.22 37.41
C ARG A 36 9.61 3.36 36.97
N HIS A 37 8.44 3.57 37.56
CA HIS A 37 7.23 2.83 37.25
C HIS A 37 6.20 3.75 36.62
N TYR A 38 5.52 3.25 35.59
CA TYR A 38 4.39 3.92 35.00
C TYR A 38 3.15 3.73 35.88
N THR A 39 2.24 4.72 35.84
CA THR A 39 0.94 4.62 36.49
C THR A 39 0.08 3.55 35.81
N ALA A 40 -0.99 3.09 36.48
CA ALA A 40 -1.83 2.03 35.97
C ALA A 40 -2.52 2.41 34.64
N ALA A 41 -2.93 3.68 34.48
CA ALA A 41 -3.48 4.15 33.21
C ALA A 41 -2.42 4.16 32.09
N ILE A 42 -1.15 4.49 32.39
CA ILE A 42 -0.07 4.50 31.39
C ILE A 42 0.32 3.07 30.98
N GLU A 43 0.41 2.12 31.90
CA GLU A 43 0.64 0.71 31.54
C GLU A 43 -0.54 0.14 30.73
N ASP A 44 -1.79 0.48 31.06
CA ASP A 44 -2.93 0.05 30.26
C ASP A 44 -2.88 0.63 28.84
N VAL A 45 -2.57 1.92 28.70
CA VAL A 45 -2.35 2.53 27.36
C VAL A 45 -1.22 1.82 26.63
N ARG A 46 -0.16 1.40 27.31
CA ARG A 46 0.98 0.72 26.69
C ARG A 46 0.61 -0.66 26.15
N GLU A 47 -0.10 -1.45 26.96
CA GLU A 47 -0.46 -2.85 26.65
C GLU A 47 -1.72 -2.98 25.77
N ASN A 48 -2.68 -2.06 25.87
CA ASN A 48 -3.97 -2.15 25.16
C ASN A 48 -3.87 -1.61 23.72
N VAL A 49 -3.09 -2.31 22.91
CA VAL A 49 -2.89 -2.01 21.47
C VAL A 49 -4.21 -2.06 20.70
N ARG A 50 -5.15 -2.93 21.11
CA ARG A 50 -6.46 -3.07 20.47
C ARG A 50 -7.27 -1.79 20.53
N ALA A 51 -7.48 -1.22 21.72
CA ALA A 51 -8.29 -0.02 21.86
C ALA A 51 -7.67 1.19 21.13
N LYS A 52 -6.33 1.29 21.12
CA LYS A 52 -5.59 2.32 20.38
C LYS A 52 -5.79 2.23 18.86
N ILE A 53 -5.67 1.03 18.28
CA ILE A 53 -5.88 0.83 16.85
C ILE A 53 -7.30 1.23 16.45
N TYR A 54 -8.29 0.81 17.23
CA TYR A 54 -9.69 1.15 16.96
C TYR A 54 -9.95 2.66 17.09
N ALA A 55 -9.49 3.29 18.17
CA ALA A 55 -9.61 4.74 18.36
C ALA A 55 -9.03 5.51 17.16
N MET A 56 -7.87 5.06 16.68
CA MET A 56 -7.22 5.62 15.49
C MET A 56 -8.06 5.39 14.22
N CYS A 57 -8.57 4.17 14.02
CA CYS A 57 -9.43 3.82 12.88
C CYS A 57 -10.72 4.67 12.82
N THR A 58 -11.34 4.92 13.97
CA THR A 58 -12.53 5.79 14.04
C THR A 58 -12.16 7.24 13.74
N ARG A 59 -11.06 7.77 14.30
CA ARG A 59 -10.61 9.14 14.04
C ARG A 59 -10.27 9.39 12.58
N ILE A 60 -9.80 8.38 11.85
CA ILE A 60 -9.53 8.46 10.40
C ILE A 60 -10.75 8.11 9.52
N GLY A 61 -11.96 7.97 10.11
CA GLY A 61 -13.22 7.86 9.37
C GLY A 61 -13.64 6.45 8.95
N PHE A 62 -13.03 5.39 9.50
CA PHE A 62 -13.56 4.03 9.35
C PHE A 62 -14.69 3.80 10.35
N SER A 63 -15.92 3.68 9.84
CA SER A 63 -17.10 3.34 10.64
C SER A 63 -17.26 1.83 10.80
N HIS A 64 -17.74 1.40 11.96
CA HIS A 64 -18.08 0.01 12.23
C HIS A 64 -19.23 -0.47 11.31
N PRO A 65 -19.26 -1.76 10.92
CA PRO A 65 -20.46 -2.35 10.34
C PRO A 65 -21.61 -2.23 11.34
N SER A 66 -22.68 -1.51 10.98
CA SER A 66 -23.87 -1.37 11.84
C SER A 66 -24.63 -2.69 12.02
N ASP A 67 -24.39 -3.64 11.11
CA ASP A 67 -25.16 -4.87 10.98
C ASP A 67 -24.40 -6.03 11.66
N GLY A 68 -25.04 -6.65 12.66
CA GLY A 68 -24.55 -7.87 13.32
C GLY A 68 -23.90 -7.68 14.69
N ILE A 69 -23.68 -6.44 15.14
CA ILE A 69 -23.07 -6.15 16.46
C ILE A 69 -24.17 -5.99 17.52
N ASN A 70 -24.02 -6.69 18.66
CA ASN A 70 -24.97 -6.61 19.77
C ASN A 70 -24.86 -5.26 20.52
N THR A 71 -25.86 -4.94 21.36
CA THR A 71 -25.91 -3.66 22.09
C THR A 71 -24.71 -3.44 23.01
N GLU A 72 -24.19 -4.50 23.63
CA GLU A 72 -23.05 -4.42 24.54
C GLU A 72 -21.76 -4.05 23.80
N ASP A 73 -21.51 -4.68 22.65
CA ASP A 73 -20.38 -4.39 21.78
C ASP A 73 -20.50 -3.00 21.15
N LYS A 74 -21.71 -2.52 20.85
CA LYS A 74 -21.95 -1.11 20.44
C LYS A 74 -21.54 -0.14 21.53
N ILE A 75 -21.87 -0.43 22.79
CA ILE A 75 -21.44 0.37 23.94
C ILE A 75 -19.92 0.32 24.08
N THR A 76 -19.30 -0.85 23.94
CA THR A 76 -17.83 -0.99 23.99
C THR A 76 -17.14 -0.17 22.90
N LEU A 77 -17.63 -0.22 21.66
CA LEU A 77 -17.05 0.51 20.53
C LEU A 77 -17.03 2.01 20.81
N CYS A 78 -18.12 2.60 21.30
CA CYS A 78 -18.18 4.02 21.65
C CYS A 78 -17.11 4.45 22.69
N ILE A 79 -16.79 3.57 23.65
CA ILE A 79 -15.74 3.83 24.63
C ILE A 79 -14.38 3.81 23.95
N VAL A 80 -14.19 2.86 23.03
CA VAL A 80 -12.94 2.69 22.30
C VAL A 80 -12.69 3.86 21.34
N GLU A 81 -13.72 4.45 20.72
CA GLU A 81 -13.57 5.64 19.86
C GLU A 81 -12.90 6.82 20.59
N ASN A 82 -13.18 6.96 21.89
CA ASN A 82 -12.65 8.04 22.74
C ASN A 82 -11.59 7.52 23.73
N TYR A 83 -11.02 6.33 23.47
CA TYR A 83 -10.11 5.64 24.39
C TYR A 83 -8.95 6.52 24.87
N LEU A 84 -8.31 7.25 23.94
CA LEU A 84 -7.18 8.12 24.27
C LEU A 84 -7.59 9.35 25.11
N ASP A 85 -8.79 9.89 24.87
CA ASP A 85 -9.27 11.07 25.61
C ASP A 85 -9.63 10.66 27.05
N PHE A 86 -10.30 9.52 27.23
CA PHE A 86 -10.60 8.98 28.56
C PHE A 86 -9.35 8.56 29.34
N LYS A 87 -8.36 7.95 28.68
CA LYS A 87 -7.09 7.60 29.34
C LYS A 87 -6.28 8.83 29.73
N THR A 88 -6.34 9.90 28.95
CA THR A 88 -5.72 11.17 29.33
C THR A 88 -6.35 11.72 30.61
N GLY A 89 -7.69 11.68 30.70
CA GLY A 89 -8.42 12.08 31.92
C GLY A 89 -8.04 11.23 33.14
N GLU A 90 -7.96 9.90 32.98
CA GLU A 90 -7.50 9.00 34.04
C GLU A 90 -6.09 9.36 34.51
N VAL A 91 -5.12 9.55 33.61
CA VAL A 91 -3.74 9.92 33.99
C VAL A 91 -3.71 11.18 34.85
N TRP A 92 -4.47 12.22 34.50
CA TRP A 92 -4.53 13.45 35.31
C TRP A 92 -5.17 13.24 36.68
N TYR A 93 -6.19 12.38 36.76
CA TYR A 93 -6.79 11.97 38.03
C TYR A 93 -5.81 11.17 38.89
N GLU A 94 -5.00 10.28 38.29
CA GLU A 94 -3.95 9.53 38.98
C GLU A 94 -2.87 10.46 39.55
N VAL A 95 -2.39 11.40 38.73
CA VAL A 95 -1.41 12.43 39.14
C VAL A 95 -1.93 13.25 40.33
N GLY A 96 -3.18 13.72 40.29
CA GLY A 96 -3.77 14.47 41.40
C GLY A 96 -3.90 13.64 42.68
N SER A 97 -4.27 12.37 42.54
CA SER A 97 -4.39 11.44 43.67
C SER A 97 -3.04 11.12 44.31
N GLU A 98 -1.98 10.95 43.52
CA GLU A 98 -0.62 10.70 44.01
C GLU A 98 -0.07 11.91 44.77
N LEU A 99 -0.19 13.12 44.20
CA LEU A 99 0.24 14.36 44.85
C LEU A 99 -0.41 14.53 46.23
N ALA A 100 -1.72 14.27 46.33
CA ALA A 100 -2.45 14.35 47.59
C ALA A 100 -1.94 13.33 48.63
N GLN A 101 -1.65 12.09 48.21
CA GLN A 101 -1.16 11.02 49.10
C GLN A 101 0.27 11.24 49.57
N GLU A 102 1.13 11.84 48.73
CA GLU A 102 2.50 12.23 49.10
C GLU A 102 2.55 13.51 49.94
N GLY A 103 1.40 14.17 50.17
CA GLY A 103 1.33 15.43 50.89
C GLY A 103 1.96 16.60 50.12
N LEU A 104 2.08 16.48 48.80
CA LEU A 104 2.60 17.50 47.92
C LEU A 104 1.48 18.46 47.53
N CYS A 105 1.71 19.75 47.77
CA CYS A 105 0.76 20.81 47.42
C CYS A 105 1.25 21.54 46.17
N PRO A 106 0.56 21.44 45.03
CA PRO A 106 0.87 22.24 43.85
C PRO A 106 0.76 23.73 44.15
N THR A 107 1.37 24.58 43.31
CA THR A 107 1.11 26.02 43.41
C THR A 107 -0.37 26.30 43.12
N SER A 108 -0.93 27.40 43.63
CA SER A 108 -2.36 27.70 43.42
C SER A 108 -2.78 27.69 41.94
N PRO A 109 -2.00 28.26 40.99
CA PRO A 109 -2.29 28.14 39.57
C PRO A 109 -2.28 26.70 39.03
N ASP A 110 -1.32 25.87 39.48
CA ASP A 110 -1.23 24.48 39.05
C ASP A 110 -2.37 23.63 39.62
N GLN A 111 -2.80 23.94 40.85
CA GLN A 111 -3.94 23.30 41.50
C GLN A 111 -5.24 23.64 40.78
N GLU A 112 -5.46 24.89 40.41
CA GLU A 112 -6.61 25.33 39.61
C GLU A 112 -6.61 24.64 38.23
N CYS A 113 -5.45 24.60 37.56
CA CYS A 113 -5.31 23.93 36.26
C CYS A 113 -5.61 22.43 36.35
N LEU A 114 -5.05 21.73 37.36
CA LEU A 114 -5.29 20.31 37.57
C LEU A 114 -6.77 20.02 37.86
N GLN A 115 -7.42 20.83 38.68
CA GLN A 115 -8.85 20.70 38.98
C GLN A 115 -9.72 20.91 37.74
N GLU A 116 -9.38 21.92 36.93
CA GLU A 116 -10.11 22.21 35.70
C GLU A 116 -9.95 21.08 34.66
N ILE A 117 -8.74 20.52 34.52
CA ILE A 117 -8.48 19.39 33.61
C ILE A 117 -9.28 18.16 34.03
N ILE A 118 -9.29 17.84 35.32
CA ILE A 118 -10.05 16.70 35.85
C ILE A 118 -11.55 16.94 35.63
N HIS A 119 -12.06 18.13 35.99
CA HIS A 119 -13.47 18.48 35.83
C HIS A 119 -13.91 18.40 34.35
N CYS A 120 -13.16 19.01 33.43
CA CYS A 120 -13.45 18.96 32.00
C CYS A 120 -13.45 17.51 31.46
N SER A 121 -12.54 16.68 31.96
CA SER A 121 -12.44 15.27 31.56
C SER A 121 -13.64 14.45 32.06
N GLU A 122 -14.06 14.68 33.31
CA GLU A 122 -15.23 14.02 33.91
C GLU A 122 -16.54 14.44 33.25
N GLU A 123 -16.74 15.75 33.01
CA GLU A 123 -17.94 16.28 32.35
C GLU A 123 -18.08 15.71 30.93
N ARG A 124 -16.97 15.71 30.18
CA ARG A 124 -16.94 15.14 28.83
C ARG A 124 -17.21 13.64 28.85
N ALA A 125 -16.60 12.89 29.76
CA ALA A 125 -16.86 11.45 29.91
C ALA A 125 -18.33 11.17 30.26
N GLU A 126 -18.93 11.98 31.13
CA GLU A 126 -20.31 11.82 31.56
C GLU A 126 -21.33 12.14 30.45
N GLU A 127 -21.15 13.25 29.74
CA GLU A 127 -22.00 13.63 28.59
C GLU A 127 -21.92 12.57 27.49
N GLU A 128 -20.71 12.19 27.13
CA GLU A 128 -20.43 11.21 26.07
C GLU A 128 -20.93 9.80 26.42
N ALA A 129 -20.77 9.36 27.67
CA ALA A 129 -21.27 8.05 28.12
C ALA A 129 -22.81 8.03 28.18
N LYS A 130 -23.46 9.11 28.64
CA LYS A 130 -24.92 9.16 28.77
C LYS A 130 -25.62 9.25 27.42
N GLU A 131 -25.22 10.18 26.55
CA GLU A 131 -25.85 10.38 25.23
C GLU A 131 -25.78 9.11 24.37
N ARG A 132 -24.66 8.37 24.48
CA ARG A 132 -24.41 7.19 23.64
C ARG A 132 -25.00 5.90 24.20
N GLN A 133 -25.14 5.77 25.52
CA GLN A 133 -25.96 4.70 26.10
C GLN A 133 -27.41 4.81 25.62
N VAL A 134 -27.95 6.04 25.55
CA VAL A 134 -29.30 6.29 25.00
C VAL A 134 -29.37 5.92 23.52
N THR A 135 -28.38 6.35 22.73
CA THR A 135 -28.30 6.04 21.28
C THR A 135 -28.20 4.54 21.00
N ALA A 136 -27.39 3.80 21.76
CA ALA A 136 -27.26 2.34 21.62
C ALA A 136 -28.54 1.59 22.00
N ILE A 137 -29.26 2.06 23.03
CA ILE A 137 -30.57 1.54 23.42
C ILE A 137 -31.61 1.81 22.32
N ASP A 138 -31.64 3.02 21.74
CA ASP A 138 -32.58 3.35 20.67
C ASP A 138 -32.29 2.58 19.37
N ALA A 139 -31.02 2.36 19.02
CA ALA A 139 -30.61 1.53 17.89
C ALA A 139 -30.88 0.03 18.08
N SER A 140 -31.20 -0.42 19.31
CA SER A 140 -31.61 -1.80 19.61
C SER A 140 -33.12 -2.03 19.48
N ARG A 141 -33.90 -0.96 19.26
CA ARG A 141 -35.34 -1.07 19.01
C ARG A 141 -35.58 -1.65 17.62
N PRO A 142 -36.48 -2.64 17.46
CA PRO A 142 -36.75 -3.25 16.17
C PRO A 142 -37.29 -2.20 15.19
N SER A 143 -36.47 -1.86 14.20
CA SER A 143 -36.88 -1.03 13.07
C SER A 143 -37.41 -1.95 11.97
N ALA A 144 -38.57 -1.59 11.41
CA ALA A 144 -39.18 -2.34 10.32
C ALA A 144 -38.26 -2.31 9.09
N ILE A 145 -37.69 -3.45 8.73
CA ILE A 145 -36.92 -3.60 7.49
C ILE A 145 -37.89 -3.46 6.32
N SER A 146 -37.67 -2.42 5.50
CA SER A 146 -38.31 -2.30 4.20
C SER A 146 -37.78 -3.43 3.30
N LEU A 147 -38.64 -4.40 2.98
CA LEU A 147 -38.41 -5.39 1.94
C LEU A 147 -38.37 -4.69 0.56
N GLY A 148 -37.22 -4.12 0.22
CA GLY A 148 -37.04 -3.38 -1.04
C GLY A 148 -35.70 -3.59 -1.74
N GLU A 149 -34.66 -4.04 -1.05
CA GLU A 149 -33.34 -4.19 -1.66
C GLU A 149 -33.10 -5.64 -2.09
N ARG A 150 -33.23 -5.89 -3.39
CA ARG A 150 -32.74 -7.13 -4.00
C ARG A 150 -31.25 -6.99 -4.21
N PHE A 151 -30.46 -7.74 -3.44
CA PHE A 151 -29.11 -8.09 -3.83
C PHE A 151 -29.16 -8.85 -5.17
N HIS A 152 -28.33 -8.43 -6.13
CA HIS A 152 -28.07 -9.25 -7.31
C HIS A 152 -27.28 -10.49 -6.88
N THR A 153 -27.78 -11.67 -7.25
CA THR A 153 -27.12 -12.95 -7.03
C THR A 153 -25.80 -12.99 -7.82
N THR A 154 -24.66 -12.94 -7.12
CA THR A 154 -23.30 -13.12 -7.69
C THR A 154 -22.93 -14.59 -7.91
N ASN A 155 -23.88 -15.52 -7.83
CA ASN A 155 -23.66 -16.90 -8.22
C ASN A 155 -23.89 -17.07 -9.72
N GLN A 156 -22.87 -16.74 -10.52
CA GLN A 156 -22.76 -17.24 -11.89
C GLN A 156 -21.84 -18.46 -11.91
N SER A 157 -22.42 -19.60 -12.27
CA SER A 157 -21.74 -20.89 -12.42
C SER A 157 -20.88 -20.92 -13.70
N SER A 158 -19.86 -20.06 -13.79
CA SER A 158 -18.85 -20.04 -14.88
C SER A 158 -17.74 -18.98 -14.72
N LEU A 159 -17.49 -18.45 -13.53
CA LEU A 159 -16.47 -17.41 -13.28
C LEU A 159 -15.01 -17.81 -13.57
N ASN A 160 -14.75 -19.09 -13.87
CA ASN A 160 -13.43 -19.59 -14.30
C ASN A 160 -13.26 -19.69 -15.83
N VAL A 161 -14.18 -19.15 -16.63
CA VAL A 161 -14.10 -19.20 -18.10
C VAL A 161 -14.38 -17.81 -18.68
N THR A 162 -13.32 -17.10 -19.07
CA THR A 162 -13.44 -15.93 -19.94
C THR A 162 -13.49 -16.43 -21.39
N THR A 163 -14.62 -16.24 -22.08
CA THR A 163 -14.71 -16.54 -23.52
C THR A 163 -14.09 -15.38 -24.31
N PHE A 164 -12.85 -15.57 -24.78
CA PHE A 164 -12.20 -14.64 -25.72
C PHE A 164 -12.36 -15.16 -27.15
N CYS A 165 -12.97 -14.36 -28.04
CA CYS A 165 -13.12 -14.65 -29.47
C CYS A 165 -13.64 -16.07 -29.79
N SER A 166 -14.68 -16.52 -29.08
CA SER A 166 -15.35 -17.81 -29.32
C SER A 166 -14.43 -19.04 -29.23
N ARG A 167 -13.30 -18.95 -28.53
CA ARG A 167 -12.38 -20.07 -28.27
C ARG A 167 -12.22 -20.30 -26.78
N ASN A 168 -12.47 -21.53 -26.34
CA ASN A 168 -12.12 -21.99 -24.99
C ASN A 168 -10.61 -22.23 -24.96
N ILE A 169 -9.86 -21.37 -24.27
CA ILE A 169 -8.43 -21.58 -24.04
C ILE A 169 -8.28 -21.98 -22.57
N THR A 170 -7.92 -23.24 -22.34
CA THR A 170 -7.41 -23.67 -21.03
C THR A 170 -6.02 -23.08 -20.87
N ILE A 171 -5.89 -22.02 -20.06
CA ILE A 171 -4.57 -21.53 -19.65
C ILE A 171 -4.06 -22.53 -18.62
N ALA A 172 -3.19 -23.44 -19.07
CA ALA A 172 -2.38 -24.21 -18.16
C ALA A 172 -1.45 -23.22 -17.44
N THR A 173 -1.79 -22.88 -16.20
CA THR A 173 -0.79 -22.35 -15.26
C THR A 173 0.38 -23.32 -15.26
N SER A 174 1.60 -22.78 -15.32
CA SER A 174 2.84 -23.56 -15.30
C SER A 174 2.72 -24.71 -14.29
N PRO A 175 2.83 -25.98 -14.72
CA PRO A 175 2.57 -27.10 -13.83
C PRO A 175 3.48 -27.03 -12.60
N MET A 176 2.90 -27.16 -11.40
CA MET A 176 3.60 -27.30 -10.11
C MET A 176 4.72 -28.36 -10.14
N LYS A 177 4.68 -29.31 -11.07
CA LYS A 177 5.73 -30.31 -11.29
C LYS A 177 7.07 -29.73 -11.78
N ILE A 178 7.10 -28.51 -12.33
CA ILE A 178 8.35 -27.83 -12.72
C ILE A 178 8.97 -27.11 -11.50
N LEU A 179 8.16 -26.76 -10.49
CA LEU A 179 8.58 -26.03 -9.29
C LEU A 179 9.03 -26.94 -8.14
N SER A 180 8.76 -28.25 -8.20
CA SER A 180 9.15 -29.18 -7.13
C SER A 180 10.65 -29.51 -7.12
N GLU A 181 11.33 -29.33 -8.25
CA GLU A 181 12.78 -29.62 -8.36
C GLU A 181 13.63 -28.37 -8.58
N ASN A 182 13.05 -27.25 -9.04
CA ASN A 182 13.76 -26.01 -9.32
C ASN A 182 13.06 -24.81 -8.67
N LYS A 183 13.76 -24.11 -7.78
CA LYS A 183 13.29 -22.84 -7.20
C LYS A 183 13.49 -21.72 -8.23
N ILE A 184 12.50 -20.84 -8.37
CA ILE A 184 12.72 -19.54 -9.02
C ILE A 184 13.67 -18.76 -8.12
N GLY A 185 14.80 -18.32 -8.66
CA GLY A 185 15.83 -17.63 -7.90
C GLY A 185 16.82 -16.94 -8.83
N THR A 186 17.58 -16.00 -8.29
CA THR A 186 18.67 -15.35 -9.02
C THR A 186 19.75 -16.36 -9.37
N ALA A 187 20.53 -16.07 -10.41
CA ALA A 187 21.79 -16.78 -10.69
C ALA A 187 22.83 -16.70 -9.54
N SER A 188 22.52 -15.95 -8.47
CA SER A 188 23.38 -15.69 -7.31
C SER A 188 23.08 -16.56 -6.09
N GLN A 189 22.04 -17.42 -6.08
CA GLN A 189 21.86 -18.33 -4.95
C GLN A 189 22.88 -19.48 -5.01
N VAL A 190 23.32 -19.94 -3.83
CA VAL A 190 24.25 -21.07 -3.63
C VAL A 190 23.71 -22.40 -4.24
N ALA A 191 22.47 -22.41 -4.71
CA ALA A 191 21.84 -23.45 -5.52
C ALA A 191 21.38 -22.86 -6.89
N PRO A 192 21.41 -23.64 -7.98
CA PRO A 192 21.03 -23.16 -9.31
C PRO A 192 19.57 -22.67 -9.34
N GLY A 193 19.39 -21.37 -9.60
CA GLY A 193 18.08 -20.75 -9.87
C GLY A 193 17.79 -20.71 -11.38
N ILE A 194 16.52 -20.81 -11.75
CA ILE A 194 16.08 -20.66 -13.15
C ILE A 194 15.58 -19.23 -13.37
N THR A 195 16.12 -18.57 -14.40
CA THR A 195 15.65 -17.27 -14.91
C THR A 195 15.60 -17.31 -16.44
N THR A 196 14.74 -16.49 -17.04
CA THR A 196 14.64 -16.32 -18.50
C THR A 196 14.98 -14.91 -18.98
N TYR A 197 15.40 -14.05 -18.05
CA TYR A 197 15.95 -12.72 -18.34
C TYR A 197 17.41 -12.77 -18.74
N TYR A 198 18.10 -13.83 -18.32
CA TYR A 198 19.47 -14.14 -18.66
C TYR A 198 19.51 -15.46 -19.44
N SER A 199 20.46 -15.61 -20.37
CA SER A 199 20.84 -16.93 -20.83
C SER A 199 21.50 -17.73 -19.70
N GLY A 200 21.35 -19.06 -19.71
CA GLY A 200 21.79 -19.92 -18.60
C GLY A 200 23.30 -19.97 -18.35
N ASN A 201 24.10 -19.32 -19.19
CA ASN A 201 25.56 -19.16 -19.06
C ASN A 201 25.98 -17.78 -18.53
N CYS A 202 25.03 -16.89 -18.19
CA CYS A 202 25.34 -15.62 -17.54
C CYS A 202 25.57 -15.82 -16.04
N GLY A 203 26.72 -15.33 -15.56
CA GLY A 203 27.05 -15.22 -14.14
C GLY A 203 26.72 -13.85 -13.55
N LYS A 204 27.01 -13.68 -12.26
CA LYS A 204 26.83 -12.41 -11.54
C LYS A 204 27.71 -11.30 -12.12
N GLU A 205 28.96 -11.62 -12.44
CA GLU A 205 29.95 -10.70 -12.99
C GLU A 205 29.50 -10.17 -14.36
N ASP A 206 28.84 -11.01 -15.16
CA ASP A 206 28.28 -10.61 -16.46
C ASP A 206 27.19 -9.55 -16.28
N ALA A 207 26.30 -9.74 -15.29
CA ALA A 207 25.24 -8.77 -14.98
C ALA A 207 25.82 -7.42 -14.51
N GLU A 208 26.88 -7.43 -13.70
CA GLU A 208 27.54 -6.22 -13.22
C GLU A 208 28.19 -5.42 -14.37
N ILE A 209 28.87 -6.11 -15.31
CA ILE A 209 29.45 -5.49 -16.51
C ILE A 209 28.36 -4.80 -17.33
N ILE A 210 27.24 -5.48 -17.55
CA ILE A 210 26.13 -4.97 -18.37
C ILE A 210 25.40 -3.83 -17.67
N LYS A 211 25.26 -3.87 -16.34
CA LYS A 211 24.74 -2.77 -15.54
C LYS A 211 25.60 -1.51 -15.70
N GLU A 212 26.92 -1.63 -15.60
CA GLU A 212 27.85 -0.50 -15.82
C GLU A 212 27.74 0.06 -17.24
N PHE A 213 27.65 -0.82 -18.24
CA PHE A 213 27.45 -0.42 -19.63
C PHE A 213 26.15 0.37 -19.82
N MET A 214 25.04 -0.10 -19.25
CA MET A 214 23.75 0.58 -19.36
C MET A 214 23.76 1.95 -18.67
N LEU A 215 24.35 2.05 -17.48
CA LEU A 215 24.56 3.34 -16.81
C LEU A 215 25.38 4.31 -17.67
N ASN A 216 26.46 3.82 -18.32
CA ASN A 216 27.26 4.65 -19.21
C ASN A 216 26.51 5.13 -20.46
N LYS A 217 25.54 4.33 -20.95
CA LYS A 217 24.73 4.65 -22.12
C LYS A 217 23.44 5.39 -21.81
N ASP A 218 23.17 5.68 -20.53
CA ASP A 218 21.87 6.20 -20.08
C ASP A 218 20.70 5.32 -20.59
N LEU A 219 20.92 3.99 -20.57
CA LEU A 219 19.96 3.02 -21.05
C LEU A 219 19.25 2.40 -19.86
N SER A 220 17.93 2.59 -19.82
CA SER A 220 17.12 1.99 -18.78
C SER A 220 17.07 0.46 -18.91
N PRO A 221 17.27 -0.28 -17.80
CA PRO A 221 17.19 -1.73 -17.79
C PRO A 221 15.74 -2.28 -17.86
N TYR A 222 14.71 -1.50 -17.51
CA TYR A 222 13.31 -1.95 -17.29
C TYR A 222 12.71 -2.79 -18.40
N ASN A 223 13.13 -2.59 -19.66
CA ASN A 223 12.58 -3.28 -20.81
C ASN A 223 13.58 -4.22 -21.51
N THR A 224 14.55 -4.77 -20.77
CA THR A 224 15.68 -5.52 -21.37
C THR A 224 15.80 -6.97 -20.91
N ARG A 225 16.45 -7.78 -21.76
CA ARG A 225 16.99 -9.12 -21.43
C ARG A 225 18.42 -9.29 -21.92
N LEU A 226 19.20 -10.09 -21.23
CA LEU A 226 20.62 -10.31 -21.51
C LEU A 226 20.89 -11.74 -22.00
N PHE A 227 21.57 -11.85 -23.12
CA PHE A 227 22.03 -13.13 -23.67
C PHE A 227 23.53 -13.10 -23.89
N LYS A 228 24.22 -14.13 -23.42
CA LYS A 228 25.66 -14.34 -23.62
C LYS A 228 25.87 -15.46 -24.62
N SER A 229 26.59 -15.16 -25.69
CA SER A 229 27.00 -16.14 -26.70
C SER A 229 28.21 -16.94 -26.22
N GLU A 230 28.48 -18.09 -26.85
CA GLU A 230 29.61 -18.96 -26.49
C GLU A 230 30.97 -18.30 -26.69
N ASP A 231 31.06 -17.34 -27.61
CA ASP A 231 32.26 -16.52 -27.88
C ASP A 231 32.50 -15.40 -26.84
N GLY A 232 31.61 -15.27 -25.85
CA GLY A 232 31.66 -14.22 -24.83
C GLY A 232 31.03 -12.89 -25.26
N THR A 233 30.41 -12.80 -26.43
CA THR A 233 29.67 -11.62 -26.89
C THR A 233 28.31 -11.53 -26.19
N TYR A 234 27.93 -10.32 -25.74
CA TYR A 234 26.63 -10.06 -25.13
C TYR A 234 25.63 -9.49 -26.14
N GLU A 235 24.37 -9.90 -26.01
CA GLU A 235 23.24 -9.27 -26.67
C GLU A 235 22.24 -8.78 -25.61
N LEU A 236 22.04 -7.46 -25.57
CA LEU A 236 21.02 -6.80 -24.76
C LEU A 236 19.79 -6.55 -25.63
N ARG A 237 18.71 -7.27 -25.38
CA ARG A 237 17.48 -7.23 -26.18
C ARG A 237 16.43 -6.34 -25.53
N LEU A 238 15.93 -5.36 -26.29
CA LEU A 238 14.89 -4.43 -25.88
C LEU A 238 13.52 -4.94 -26.33
N ALA A 239 12.57 -5.01 -25.40
CA ALA A 239 11.17 -5.32 -25.69
C ALA A 239 10.55 -4.24 -26.58
N SER A 240 10.05 -4.65 -27.74
CA SER A 240 9.48 -3.73 -28.74
C SER A 240 8.76 -4.47 -29.86
N SER A 241 7.75 -3.84 -30.46
CA SER A 241 7.08 -4.37 -31.65
C SER A 241 7.91 -4.23 -32.92
N LEU A 242 8.71 -3.17 -33.02
CA LEU A 242 9.62 -2.93 -34.13
C LEU A 242 10.88 -3.80 -33.98
N THR A 243 11.40 -4.26 -35.11
CA THR A 243 12.60 -5.09 -35.17
C THR A 243 13.82 -4.28 -35.63
N ASN A 244 15.01 -4.88 -35.57
CA ASN A 244 16.24 -4.23 -36.05
C ASN A 244 16.19 -3.86 -37.55
N ASP A 245 15.35 -4.53 -38.33
CA ASP A 245 15.18 -4.26 -39.76
C ASP A 245 14.31 -3.02 -40.04
N THR A 246 13.65 -2.48 -39.01
CA THR A 246 12.81 -1.29 -39.17
C THR A 246 13.69 -0.04 -39.34
N PRO A 247 13.49 0.77 -40.40
CA PRO A 247 14.26 1.99 -40.63
C PRO A 247 14.18 2.97 -39.45
N PRO A 248 15.27 3.70 -39.15
CA PRO A 248 15.27 4.73 -38.12
C PRO A 248 14.22 5.82 -38.42
N SER A 249 13.53 6.28 -37.39
CA SER A 249 12.60 7.41 -37.46
C SER A 249 13.15 8.58 -36.64
N PRO A 250 12.92 9.86 -37.03
CA PRO A 250 13.38 11.01 -36.25
C PRO A 250 12.89 11.03 -34.79
N ASN A 251 11.74 10.40 -34.53
CA ASN A 251 11.15 10.32 -33.18
C ASN A 251 11.58 9.06 -32.40
N ASP A 252 12.49 8.25 -32.94
CA ASP A 252 12.96 7.04 -32.30
C ASP A 252 14.21 7.33 -31.46
N LYS A 253 13.97 7.58 -30.16
CA LYS A 253 15.01 7.85 -29.16
C LYS A 253 15.98 6.68 -28.93
N VAL A 254 15.64 5.46 -29.40
CA VAL A 254 16.41 4.23 -29.15
C VAL A 254 17.28 3.84 -30.35
N SER A 255 16.88 4.24 -31.56
CA SER A 255 17.57 3.86 -32.81
C SER A 255 19.08 4.14 -32.81
N SER A 256 19.54 5.22 -32.17
CA SER A 256 20.96 5.58 -32.06
C SER A 256 21.78 4.66 -31.14
N LEU A 257 21.11 3.94 -30.23
CA LEU A 257 21.73 2.99 -29.31
C LEU A 257 21.86 1.60 -29.92
N LEU A 258 21.11 1.27 -30.97
CA LEU A 258 21.11 -0.07 -31.56
C LEU A 258 22.44 -0.40 -32.26
N GLY A 259 22.78 -1.69 -32.27
CA GLY A 259 23.97 -2.19 -32.95
C GLY A 259 25.12 -2.56 -32.00
N PRO A 260 26.31 -2.81 -32.54
CA PRO A 260 27.47 -3.26 -31.77
C PRO A 260 28.14 -2.11 -31.02
N HIS A 261 28.56 -2.38 -29.79
CA HIS A 261 29.33 -1.50 -28.91
C HIS A 261 30.54 -2.25 -28.37
N GLN A 262 31.63 -1.51 -28.16
CA GLN A 262 32.78 -1.99 -27.41
C GLN A 262 32.83 -1.24 -26.08
N PHE A 263 32.83 -1.98 -24.97
CA PHE A 263 32.79 -1.41 -23.64
C PHE A 263 34.03 -1.79 -22.82
N PRO A 264 34.90 -0.84 -22.46
CA PRO A 264 36.04 -1.09 -21.58
C PRO A 264 35.57 -1.15 -20.12
N SER A 265 35.10 -2.32 -19.66
CA SER A 265 34.72 -2.49 -18.25
C SER A 265 35.95 -2.53 -17.34
N PRO A 266 35.91 -1.88 -16.16
CA PRO A 266 36.96 -2.01 -15.13
C PRO A 266 37.13 -3.45 -14.61
N ARG A 267 36.13 -4.32 -14.84
CA ARG A 267 36.11 -5.71 -14.38
C ARG A 267 36.82 -6.67 -15.33
N THR A 268 37.18 -6.22 -16.53
CA THR A 268 37.82 -7.05 -17.56
C THR A 268 39.11 -6.40 -18.07
N SER A 269 40.12 -7.22 -18.37
CA SER A 269 41.40 -6.73 -18.93
C SER A 269 41.29 -6.27 -20.39
N SER A 270 40.20 -6.61 -21.07
CA SER A 270 39.92 -6.24 -22.46
C SER A 270 38.51 -5.68 -22.60
N SER A 271 38.28 -4.89 -23.65
CA SER A 271 36.94 -4.41 -23.98
C SER A 271 36.00 -5.57 -24.29
N VAL A 272 34.75 -5.41 -23.88
CA VAL A 272 33.67 -6.37 -24.04
C VAL A 272 32.80 -5.97 -25.21
N SER A 273 32.47 -6.95 -26.06
CA SER A 273 31.56 -6.77 -27.20
C SER A 273 30.11 -6.90 -26.75
N ILE A 274 29.32 -5.84 -26.91
CA ILE A 274 27.92 -5.78 -26.51
C ILE A 274 27.09 -5.31 -27.70
N LYS A 275 26.12 -6.11 -28.13
CA LYS A 275 25.14 -5.71 -29.15
C LYS A 275 23.84 -5.31 -28.47
N ILE A 276 23.38 -4.09 -28.71
CA ILE A 276 22.02 -3.68 -28.36
C ILE A 276 21.12 -4.02 -29.54
N SER A 277 20.04 -4.76 -29.29
CA SER A 277 19.06 -5.12 -30.31
C SER A 277 17.64 -4.89 -29.82
N ARG A 278 16.69 -4.72 -30.75
CA ARG A 278 15.26 -4.58 -30.47
C ARG A 278 14.44 -5.67 -31.15
N GLY A 279 13.16 -5.76 -30.80
CA GLY A 279 12.21 -6.75 -31.29
C GLY A 279 11.97 -7.91 -30.32
N ASP A 280 12.41 -7.77 -29.06
CA ASP A 280 12.07 -8.79 -28.08
C ASP A 280 10.56 -8.78 -27.82
N TYR A 281 9.96 -9.97 -27.79
CA TYR A 281 8.51 -10.15 -27.72
C TYR A 281 7.68 -9.46 -28.84
N HIS A 282 8.27 -9.17 -30.02
CA HIS A 282 7.65 -8.32 -31.04
C HIS A 282 6.18 -8.64 -31.38
N THR A 283 5.81 -9.92 -31.51
CA THR A 283 4.42 -10.31 -31.82
C THR A 283 3.45 -9.88 -30.71
N LEU A 284 3.86 -10.00 -29.44
CA LEU A 284 3.05 -9.63 -28.28
C LEU A 284 3.02 -8.10 -28.11
N MET A 285 4.17 -7.45 -28.24
CA MET A 285 4.29 -5.99 -28.16
C MET A 285 3.51 -5.30 -29.27
N LYS A 286 3.46 -5.90 -30.47
CA LYS A 286 2.62 -5.42 -31.57
C LYS A 286 1.14 -5.48 -31.19
N ARG A 287 0.65 -6.61 -30.69
CA ARG A 287 -0.75 -6.73 -30.26
C ARG A 287 -1.10 -5.72 -29.19
N MET A 288 -0.23 -5.54 -28.20
CA MET A 288 -0.42 -4.54 -27.15
C MET A 288 -0.54 -3.12 -27.71
N SER A 289 0.36 -2.77 -28.64
CA SER A 289 0.34 -1.45 -29.28
C SER A 289 -0.93 -1.26 -30.13
N ASP A 290 -1.33 -2.26 -30.90
CA ASP A 290 -2.54 -2.23 -31.74
C ASP A 290 -3.81 -2.05 -30.88
N GLU A 291 -3.91 -2.74 -29.72
CA GLU A 291 -5.05 -2.59 -28.79
C GLU A 291 -5.07 -1.23 -28.08
N LEU A 292 -3.90 -0.68 -27.73
CA LEU A 292 -3.79 0.66 -27.17
C LEU A 292 -4.18 1.74 -28.19
N GLU A 293 -3.78 1.59 -29.45
CA GLU A 293 -4.22 2.46 -30.54
C GLU A 293 -5.74 2.42 -30.69
N ALA A 294 -6.36 1.23 -30.62
CA ALA A 294 -7.81 1.10 -30.64
C ALA A 294 -8.46 1.79 -29.42
N ALA A 295 -7.90 1.63 -28.23
CA ALA A 295 -8.37 2.28 -27.01
C ALA A 295 -8.27 3.82 -27.05
N ALA A 296 -7.34 4.37 -27.83
CA ALA A 296 -7.18 5.81 -28.01
C ALA A 296 -8.44 6.51 -28.55
N HIS A 297 -9.33 5.78 -29.22
CA HIS A 297 -10.62 6.30 -29.71
C HIS A 297 -11.69 6.44 -28.62
N HIS A 298 -11.44 5.91 -27.42
CA HIS A 298 -12.40 5.86 -26.32
C HIS A 298 -11.97 6.68 -25.09
N VAL A 299 -10.90 7.47 -25.22
CA VAL A 299 -10.37 8.30 -24.14
C VAL A 299 -11.34 9.40 -23.72
N ALA A 300 -11.38 9.68 -22.43
CA ALA A 300 -12.27 10.70 -21.86
C ALA A 300 -11.68 12.12 -21.93
N ASN A 301 -10.35 12.24 -22.05
CA ASN A 301 -9.67 13.53 -22.05
C ASN A 301 -8.30 13.47 -22.77
N ARG A 302 -7.68 14.66 -22.90
CA ARG A 302 -6.39 14.81 -23.58
C ARG A 302 -5.24 14.10 -22.86
N ASN A 303 -5.20 14.10 -21.52
CA ASN A 303 -4.14 13.41 -20.78
C ASN A 303 -4.15 11.92 -21.08
N GLN A 304 -5.33 11.30 -21.14
CA GLN A 304 -5.47 9.89 -21.53
C GLN A 304 -5.04 9.64 -22.97
N LYS A 305 -5.36 10.55 -23.91
CA LYS A 305 -4.89 10.45 -25.29
C LYS A 305 -3.37 10.50 -25.38
N ASP A 306 -2.76 11.52 -24.76
CA ASP A 306 -1.32 11.75 -24.78
C ASP A 306 -0.59 10.61 -24.05
N MET A 307 -1.14 10.08 -22.95
CA MET A 307 -0.66 8.89 -22.26
C MET A 307 -0.64 7.66 -23.18
N ILE A 308 -1.76 7.34 -23.83
CA ILE A 308 -1.86 6.16 -24.72
C ILE A 308 -0.90 6.29 -25.90
N ASP A 309 -0.80 7.47 -26.54
CA ASP A 309 0.12 7.70 -27.66
C ASP A 309 1.58 7.45 -27.25
N ARG A 310 1.94 7.82 -26.02
CA ARG A 310 3.27 7.59 -25.46
C ARG A 310 3.51 6.13 -25.10
N TYR A 311 2.51 5.41 -24.58
CA TYR A 311 2.61 3.95 -24.39
C TYR A 311 2.78 3.22 -25.72
N VAL A 312 1.99 3.56 -26.74
CA VAL A 312 2.13 2.99 -28.09
C VAL A 312 3.54 3.25 -28.62
N SER A 313 4.06 4.47 -28.45
CA SER A 313 5.44 4.80 -28.85
C SER A 313 6.46 3.94 -28.12
N SER A 314 6.33 3.82 -26.80
CA SER A 314 7.22 3.03 -25.96
C SER A 314 7.22 1.55 -26.35
N PHE A 315 6.05 0.90 -26.41
CA PHE A 315 5.94 -0.52 -26.74
C PHE A 315 6.27 -0.83 -28.20
N SER A 316 6.10 0.14 -29.09
CA SER A 316 6.53 -0.03 -30.48
C SER A 316 8.05 0.03 -30.61
N ARG A 317 8.69 1.04 -30.00
CA ARG A 317 10.10 1.37 -30.23
C ARG A 317 11.05 0.77 -29.20
N GLY A 318 10.54 0.37 -28.04
CA GLY A 318 11.32 -0.05 -26.88
C GLY A 318 11.90 1.12 -26.09
N SER A 319 11.21 2.27 -26.06
CA SER A 319 11.69 3.49 -25.39
C SER A 319 11.10 3.62 -23.98
N VAL A 320 11.93 3.44 -22.94
CA VAL A 320 11.54 3.74 -21.55
C VAL A 320 11.28 5.24 -21.33
N PRO A 321 12.05 6.19 -21.90
CA PRO A 321 11.72 7.60 -21.80
C PRO A 321 10.32 7.96 -22.33
N ASP A 322 9.84 7.28 -23.37
CA ASP A 322 8.45 7.47 -23.81
C ASP A 322 7.43 6.86 -22.82
N HIS A 323 7.79 5.79 -22.10
CA HIS A 323 6.95 5.22 -21.04
C HIS A 323 6.88 6.15 -19.81
N GLU A 324 8.00 6.75 -19.44
CA GLU A 324 8.02 7.81 -18.44
C GLU A 324 7.13 8.99 -18.84
N ASP A 325 7.22 9.45 -20.09
CA ASP A 325 6.35 10.50 -20.61
C ASP A 325 4.86 10.10 -20.54
N ALA A 326 4.53 8.84 -20.86
CA ALA A 326 3.17 8.32 -20.67
C ALA A 326 2.74 8.39 -19.19
N SER A 327 3.63 8.02 -18.28
CA SER A 327 3.41 8.07 -16.84
C SER A 327 3.24 9.52 -16.33
N ARG A 328 3.95 10.49 -16.90
CA ARG A 328 3.76 11.93 -16.62
C ARG A 328 2.38 12.43 -17.03
N TYR A 329 1.83 11.96 -18.14
CA TYR A 329 0.44 12.27 -18.52
C TYR A 329 -0.57 11.57 -17.62
N TRP A 330 -0.27 10.32 -17.24
CA TRP A 330 -1.13 9.53 -16.35
C TRP A 330 -1.28 10.15 -14.94
N ILE A 331 -0.20 10.61 -14.31
CA ILE A 331 -0.28 11.26 -12.98
C ILE A 331 -1.10 12.56 -13.01
N LYS A 332 -1.21 13.20 -14.19
CA LYS A 332 -1.99 14.43 -14.42
C LYS A 332 -3.48 14.14 -14.68
N ASP A 333 -3.84 12.91 -15.03
CA ASP A 333 -5.24 12.48 -15.16
C ASP A 333 -5.83 12.18 -13.78
N LYS A 334 -6.40 13.19 -13.13
CA LYS A 334 -6.90 13.08 -11.74
C LYS A 334 -8.32 12.54 -11.69
N GLY A 335 -8.53 11.54 -10.83
CA GLY A 335 -9.85 10.98 -10.55
C GLY A 335 -10.66 10.52 -11.78
N PRO A 336 -10.10 9.75 -12.73
CA PRO A 336 -10.86 9.23 -13.87
C PRO A 336 -12.01 8.31 -13.41
N VAL A 337 -12.90 7.95 -14.35
CA VAL A 337 -13.92 6.91 -14.10
C VAL A 337 -13.32 5.52 -14.23
N VAL A 338 -12.53 5.32 -15.30
CA VAL A 338 -11.75 4.12 -15.56
C VAL A 338 -10.28 4.47 -15.35
N GLU A 339 -9.67 3.86 -14.35
CA GLU A 339 -8.25 3.99 -14.07
C GLU A 339 -7.50 2.84 -14.75
N THR A 340 -6.39 3.16 -15.40
CA THR A 340 -5.55 2.16 -16.07
C THR A 340 -4.10 2.61 -16.08
N HIS A 341 -3.21 1.64 -15.89
CA HIS A 341 -1.78 1.85 -16.01
C HIS A 341 -1.15 0.57 -16.55
N SER A 342 -0.07 0.72 -17.32
CA SER A 342 0.80 -0.39 -17.72
C SER A 342 2.17 -0.15 -17.10
N ASN A 343 2.48 -0.82 -15.99
CA ASN A 343 3.73 -0.58 -15.27
C ASN A 343 4.90 -1.36 -15.88
N LEU A 344 6.07 -0.74 -15.93
CA LEU A 344 7.35 -1.43 -16.05
C LEU A 344 7.98 -1.46 -14.66
N SER A 345 7.96 -2.62 -14.01
CA SER A 345 8.46 -2.77 -12.64
C SER A 345 9.68 -3.66 -12.59
N VAL A 346 10.57 -3.37 -11.64
CA VAL A 346 11.66 -4.27 -11.25
C VAL A 346 11.07 -5.54 -10.63
N SER A 347 11.58 -6.71 -10.98
CA SER A 347 11.27 -7.95 -10.26
C SER A 347 11.94 -7.93 -8.88
N ALA A 348 11.16 -8.09 -7.80
CA ALA A 348 11.67 -8.33 -6.44
C ALA A 348 12.58 -9.57 -6.33
N PHE A 349 12.58 -10.42 -7.36
CA PHE A 349 13.38 -11.64 -7.44
C PHE A 349 14.73 -11.45 -8.13
N ASP A 350 15.12 -10.25 -8.57
CA ASP A 350 16.39 -10.06 -9.27
C ASP A 350 17.09 -8.73 -8.94
N ALA A 351 18.25 -8.85 -8.28
CA ALA A 351 18.98 -7.72 -7.71
C ALA A 351 20.01 -7.10 -8.69
N PHE A 352 20.26 -7.72 -9.85
CA PHE A 352 21.44 -7.38 -10.67
C PHE A 352 21.12 -6.74 -12.03
N LEU A 353 19.93 -6.98 -12.59
CA LEU A 353 19.36 -6.18 -13.67
C LEU A 353 17.88 -5.96 -13.41
N ILE A 354 17.47 -4.70 -13.49
CA ILE A 354 16.07 -4.30 -13.38
C ILE A 354 15.34 -4.87 -14.59
N ILE A 355 14.41 -5.76 -14.29
CA ILE A 355 13.88 -6.75 -15.21
C ILE A 355 12.50 -6.34 -15.67
N LEU A 356 12.15 -6.67 -16.93
CA LEU A 356 10.77 -6.69 -17.40
C LEU A 356 9.92 -7.56 -16.49
N SER A 357 9.18 -7.00 -15.54
CA SER A 357 7.89 -7.63 -15.21
C SER A 357 7.07 -7.65 -16.51
N PRO A 358 6.31 -8.71 -16.84
CA PRO A 358 5.26 -8.60 -17.84
C PRO A 358 4.51 -7.30 -17.57
N PRO A 359 4.28 -6.41 -18.56
CA PRO A 359 3.69 -5.10 -18.29
C PRO A 359 2.48 -5.31 -17.41
N LEU A 360 2.58 -4.83 -16.17
CA LEU A 360 1.52 -4.98 -15.17
C LEU A 360 0.45 -4.00 -15.61
N GLY A 361 -0.40 -4.50 -16.50
CA GLY A 361 -1.52 -3.79 -17.07
C GLY A 361 -2.74 -4.05 -16.22
N PHE A 362 -3.32 -3.00 -15.65
CA PHE A 362 -4.63 -3.12 -15.02
C PHE A 362 -5.62 -2.15 -15.64
N VAL A 363 -6.89 -2.55 -15.59
CA VAL A 363 -8.05 -1.72 -15.86
C VAL A 363 -8.98 -1.87 -14.68
N ALA A 364 -9.37 -0.74 -14.08
CA ALA A 364 -10.23 -0.72 -12.92
C ALA A 364 -11.22 0.45 -12.98
N VAL A 365 -12.34 0.31 -12.27
CA VAL A 365 -13.32 1.39 -12.11
C VAL A 365 -13.10 2.05 -10.77
N VAL A 366 -13.07 3.38 -10.74
CA VAL A 366 -12.86 4.13 -9.49
C VAL A 366 -14.12 4.09 -8.63
N ASN A 367 -13.99 3.57 -7.41
CA ASN A 367 -15.04 3.60 -6.40
C ASN A 367 -15.01 4.94 -5.66
N LYS A 368 -15.84 5.89 -6.12
CA LYS A 368 -15.85 7.28 -5.61
C LYS A 368 -16.24 7.37 -4.12
N SER A 369 -17.14 6.51 -3.65
CA SER A 369 -17.59 6.48 -2.25
C SER A 369 -16.47 6.03 -1.31
N MET A 370 -15.76 4.95 -1.65
CA MET A 370 -14.60 4.51 -0.86
C MET A 370 -13.43 5.50 -0.95
N SER A 371 -13.21 6.11 -2.12
CA SER A 371 -12.11 7.05 -2.33
C SER A 371 -12.23 8.34 -1.51
N SER A 372 -13.44 8.73 -1.08
CA SER A 372 -13.61 9.94 -0.26
C SER A 372 -12.93 9.81 1.12
N LYS A 373 -12.84 8.58 1.66
CA LYS A 373 -12.14 8.29 2.92
C LYS A 373 -10.64 8.53 2.80
N PHE A 374 -10.03 8.10 1.68
CA PHE A 374 -8.61 8.36 1.42
C PHE A 374 -8.32 9.84 1.21
N SER A 375 -9.28 10.62 0.69
CA SER A 375 -9.09 12.06 0.56
C SER A 375 -8.92 12.74 1.92
N GLN A 376 -9.67 12.32 2.94
CA GLN A 376 -9.50 12.83 4.31
C GLN A 376 -8.13 12.47 4.89
N LEU A 377 -7.67 11.22 4.68
CA LEU A 377 -6.32 10.79 5.08
C LEU A 377 -5.22 11.64 4.42
N LEU A 378 -5.37 11.96 3.13
CA LEU A 378 -4.43 12.80 2.39
C LEU A 378 -4.40 14.24 2.91
N ASP A 379 -5.53 14.76 3.36
CA ASP A 379 -5.62 16.12 3.87
C ASP A 379 -4.91 16.26 5.23
N SER A 380 -4.92 15.21 6.06
CA SER A 380 -4.17 15.13 7.32
C SER A 380 -2.70 14.66 7.15
N ALA A 381 -2.27 14.26 5.95
CA ALA A 381 -0.95 13.67 5.75
C ALA A 381 0.21 14.60 6.15
N GLN A 382 0.04 15.92 5.96
CA GLN A 382 1.06 16.90 6.35
C GLN A 382 1.25 17.01 7.87
N GLU A 383 0.27 16.57 8.66
CA GLU A 383 0.36 16.49 10.12
C GLU A 383 1.04 15.20 10.58
N PHE A 384 0.89 14.11 9.81
CA PHE A 384 1.45 12.80 10.16
C PHE A 384 2.90 12.61 9.72
N LEU A 385 3.31 13.14 8.56
CA LEU A 385 4.68 12.98 8.06
C LEU A 385 5.75 13.47 9.06
N PRO A 386 5.60 14.61 9.77
CA PRO A 386 6.57 15.03 10.78
C PRO A 386 6.66 14.12 12.01
N LEU A 387 5.74 13.19 12.20
CA LEU A 387 5.75 12.22 13.31
C LEU A 387 6.61 10.99 12.98
N LEU A 388 7.08 10.85 11.74
CA LEU A 388 7.99 9.78 11.34
C LEU A 388 9.36 9.91 12.04
N PRO A 389 10.05 8.80 12.30
CA PRO A 389 11.22 8.79 13.19
C PRO A 389 12.50 9.39 12.58
N TRP A 390 12.45 9.91 11.34
CA TRP A 390 13.56 10.60 10.68
C TRP A 390 13.35 12.11 10.64
N GLY A 391 14.45 12.85 10.64
CA GLY A 391 14.42 14.32 10.58
C GLY A 391 13.97 14.84 9.21
N VAL A 392 13.55 16.10 9.17
CA VAL A 392 13.08 16.80 7.95
C VAL A 392 14.13 16.82 6.83
N GLU A 393 15.42 16.70 7.18
CA GLU A 393 16.52 16.61 6.23
C GLU A 393 16.50 15.32 5.37
N PHE A 394 15.76 14.30 5.82
CA PHE A 394 15.49 13.07 5.09
C PHE A 394 14.11 13.05 4.43
N GLU A 395 13.31 14.11 4.60
CA GLU A 395 12.00 14.25 3.96
C GLU A 395 12.11 14.95 2.59
N LYS A 396 11.11 14.78 1.73
CA LYS A 396 11.04 15.54 0.47
C LYS A 396 10.93 17.04 0.75
N ASP A 397 11.67 17.84 -0.02
CA ASP A 397 11.69 19.31 0.13
C ASP A 397 10.30 19.95 -0.02
N LYS A 398 9.44 19.33 -0.86
CA LYS A 398 8.06 19.77 -1.07
C LYS A 398 7.12 18.58 -1.02
N PHE A 399 6.10 18.68 -0.17
CA PHE A 399 4.99 17.74 -0.19
C PHE A 399 4.17 17.90 -1.47
N LEU A 400 4.18 16.86 -2.31
CA LEU A 400 3.32 16.75 -3.47
C LEU A 400 2.12 15.89 -3.10
N ARG A 401 0.95 16.52 -2.90
CA ARG A 401 -0.29 15.80 -2.55
C ARG A 401 -0.60 14.73 -3.61
N PRO A 402 -0.53 13.43 -3.27
CA PRO A 402 -0.78 12.37 -4.25
C PRO A 402 -2.28 12.22 -4.52
N ASP A 403 -2.61 11.50 -5.59
CA ASP A 403 -3.97 11.00 -5.79
C ASP A 403 -4.11 9.66 -5.06
N PHE A 404 -5.19 9.43 -4.32
CA PHE A 404 -5.42 8.14 -3.65
C PHE A 404 -6.87 7.68 -3.88
N THR A 405 -7.01 6.61 -4.67
CA THR A 405 -8.31 6.09 -5.08
C THR A 405 -8.50 4.63 -4.69
N SER A 406 -9.73 4.29 -4.30
CA SER A 406 -10.20 2.91 -4.24
C SER A 406 -10.63 2.47 -5.63
N LEU A 407 -10.15 1.30 -6.06
CA LEU A 407 -10.37 0.74 -7.38
C LEU A 407 -11.07 -0.62 -7.27
N ASP A 408 -12.09 -0.81 -8.10
CA ASP A 408 -12.67 -2.12 -8.38
C ASP A 408 -12.04 -2.65 -9.67
N VAL A 409 -11.14 -3.62 -9.52
CA VAL A 409 -10.37 -4.20 -10.63
C VAL A 409 -11.30 -4.94 -11.58
N VAL A 410 -11.24 -4.59 -12.87
CA VAL A 410 -11.95 -5.29 -13.95
C VAL A 410 -11.05 -6.35 -14.57
N SER A 411 -9.80 -5.99 -14.85
CA SER A 411 -8.78 -6.90 -15.36
C SER A 411 -7.41 -6.51 -14.85
N PHE A 412 -6.61 -7.50 -14.49
CA PHE A 412 -5.23 -7.31 -14.07
C PHE A 412 -4.37 -8.39 -14.73
N ALA A 413 -3.54 -8.00 -15.70
CA ALA A 413 -2.60 -8.89 -16.36
C ALA A 413 -1.32 -9.02 -15.53
N SER A 414 -1.28 -9.99 -14.62
CA SER A 414 -0.15 -10.22 -13.72
C SER A 414 0.01 -11.70 -13.34
N SER A 415 1.16 -12.05 -12.78
CA SER A 415 1.40 -13.30 -12.06
C SER A 415 0.76 -13.34 -10.66
N GLY A 416 0.40 -12.17 -10.11
CA GLY A 416 -0.31 -12.01 -8.84
C GLY A 416 -0.95 -10.64 -8.74
N ILE A 417 -2.12 -10.56 -8.13
CA ILE A 417 -2.86 -9.29 -7.98
C ILE A 417 -2.54 -8.74 -6.58
N PRO A 418 -1.93 -7.55 -6.48
CA PRO A 418 -1.59 -6.95 -5.18
C PRO A 418 -2.85 -6.41 -4.50
N ALA A 419 -2.75 -6.08 -3.22
CA ALA A 419 -3.83 -5.43 -2.48
C ALA A 419 -3.90 -3.91 -2.76
N GLY A 420 -2.77 -3.29 -3.07
CA GLY A 420 -2.62 -1.88 -3.43
C GLY A 420 -1.32 -1.64 -4.18
N ILE A 421 -1.18 -0.46 -4.78
CA ILE A 421 -0.02 -0.08 -5.59
C ILE A 421 0.25 1.42 -5.47
N ASN A 422 1.54 1.78 -5.41
CA ASN A 422 2.04 3.13 -5.60
C ASN A 422 2.90 3.23 -6.86
N ILE A 423 2.52 4.12 -7.77
CA ILE A 423 3.11 4.23 -9.11
C ILE A 423 3.09 5.69 -9.61
N PRO A 424 3.94 6.03 -10.59
CA PRO A 424 4.90 5.15 -11.29
C PRO A 424 6.17 4.89 -10.47
N ASN A 425 6.92 3.84 -10.83
CA ASN A 425 8.18 3.47 -10.15
C ASN A 425 9.40 4.28 -10.65
N TYR A 426 9.17 5.51 -11.11
CA TYR A 426 10.20 6.41 -11.61
C TYR A 426 10.48 7.48 -10.56
N ASP A 427 11.59 7.36 -9.84
CA ASP A 427 11.89 8.22 -8.69
C ASP A 427 11.91 9.70 -9.06
N GLU A 428 12.47 10.07 -10.20
CA GLU A 428 12.46 11.46 -10.65
C GLU A 428 11.04 12.03 -10.81
N ILE A 429 10.10 11.22 -11.32
CA ILE A 429 8.69 11.60 -11.44
C ILE A 429 8.05 11.68 -10.06
N ARG A 430 8.27 10.68 -9.19
CA ARG A 430 7.71 10.65 -7.82
C ARG A 430 8.22 11.78 -6.93
N GLN A 431 9.45 12.24 -7.15
CA GLN A 431 10.07 13.33 -6.40
C GLN A 431 9.61 14.69 -6.91
N ASN A 432 9.57 14.89 -8.23
CA ASN A 432 9.43 16.23 -8.81
C ASN A 432 8.03 16.54 -9.36
N GLU A 433 7.25 15.53 -9.75
CA GLU A 433 5.98 15.72 -10.47
C GLU A 433 4.78 15.14 -9.72
N GLY A 434 4.94 13.97 -9.10
CA GLY A 434 3.92 13.32 -8.27
C GLY A 434 3.74 11.83 -8.59
N PHE A 435 2.77 11.22 -7.90
CA PHE A 435 2.46 9.80 -7.99
C PHE A 435 0.97 9.57 -7.66
N LYS A 436 0.46 8.35 -7.90
CA LYS A 436 -0.85 7.92 -7.42
C LYS A 436 -0.73 6.66 -6.56
N ASN A 437 -1.55 6.62 -5.51
CA ASN A 437 -1.80 5.46 -4.69
C ASN A 437 -3.13 4.84 -5.10
N VAL A 438 -3.19 3.52 -5.18
CA VAL A 438 -4.43 2.80 -5.48
C VAL A 438 -4.62 1.65 -4.49
N SER A 439 -5.81 1.57 -3.91
CA SER A 439 -6.25 0.38 -3.16
C SER A 439 -7.19 -0.44 -4.02
N LEU A 440 -6.96 -1.76 -4.13
CA LEU A 440 -7.77 -2.66 -4.95
C LEU A 440 -8.88 -3.26 -4.07
N GLY A 441 -10.00 -2.54 -3.95
CA GLY A 441 -11.06 -2.80 -2.97
C GLY A 441 -11.73 -4.16 -3.14
N ASN A 442 -12.05 -4.55 -4.37
CA ASN A 442 -12.64 -5.87 -4.65
C ASN A 442 -11.64 -7.04 -4.46
N VAL A 443 -10.33 -6.78 -4.58
CA VAL A 443 -9.28 -7.78 -4.30
C VAL A 443 -9.17 -8.01 -2.79
N LEU A 444 -9.13 -6.93 -2.01
CA LEU A 444 -9.15 -6.99 -0.54
C LEU A 444 -10.39 -7.69 0.00
N SER A 445 -11.56 -7.41 -0.59
CA SER A 445 -12.83 -8.06 -0.23
C SER A 445 -12.85 -9.56 -0.54
N ALA A 446 -12.06 -10.02 -1.52
CA ALA A 446 -11.96 -11.44 -1.85
C ALA A 446 -11.00 -12.19 -0.93
N ALA A 447 -9.93 -11.54 -0.46
CA ALA A 447 -8.91 -12.14 0.41
C ALA A 447 -9.44 -12.53 1.80
N SER A 448 -10.54 -11.91 2.25
CA SER A 448 -11.08 -12.07 3.61
C SER A 448 -11.94 -13.32 3.83
N GLN A 449 -11.98 -14.27 2.90
CA GLN A 449 -12.92 -15.40 2.96
C GLN A 449 -12.40 -16.64 3.70
N ASP A 450 -11.10 -16.73 4.04
CA ASP A 450 -10.55 -17.89 4.74
C ASP A 450 -10.50 -17.67 6.26
N LYS A 451 -11.25 -18.48 7.01
CA LYS A 451 -11.73 -18.19 8.37
C LYS A 451 -10.80 -18.59 9.52
N ARG A 452 -9.58 -19.06 9.24
CA ARG A 452 -8.64 -19.44 10.31
C ARG A 452 -7.28 -18.81 10.08
N VAL A 453 -7.03 -17.70 10.76
CA VAL A 453 -5.70 -17.07 10.78
C VAL A 453 -4.77 -17.97 11.59
N THR A 454 -3.73 -18.49 10.95
CA THR A 454 -2.69 -19.28 11.62
C THR A 454 -1.89 -18.40 12.59
N PHE A 455 -1.32 -19.02 13.62
CA PHE A 455 -0.49 -18.34 14.64
C PHE A 455 -1.22 -17.34 15.55
N LEU A 456 -2.55 -17.26 15.47
CA LEU A 456 -3.39 -16.56 16.45
C LEU A 456 -4.05 -17.51 17.42
N THR A 457 -4.16 -17.07 18.68
CA THR A 457 -4.96 -17.76 19.70
C THR A 457 -6.44 -17.77 19.28
N THR A 458 -7.22 -18.71 19.81
CA THR A 458 -8.67 -18.77 19.55
C THR A 458 -9.37 -17.47 19.96
N GLU A 459 -8.90 -16.82 21.03
CA GLU A 459 -9.43 -15.54 21.54
C GLU A 459 -9.17 -14.37 20.57
N ASP A 460 -7.97 -14.32 19.98
CA ASP A 460 -7.62 -13.32 18.96
C ASP A 460 -8.37 -13.53 17.66
N GLN A 461 -8.62 -14.79 17.26
CA GLN A 461 -9.34 -15.11 16.03
C GLN A 461 -10.79 -14.61 16.03
N VAL A 462 -11.48 -14.68 17.18
CA VAL A 462 -12.87 -14.17 17.32
C VAL A 462 -12.90 -12.64 17.27
N SER A 463 -11.82 -11.99 17.68
CA SER A 463 -11.74 -10.54 17.78
C SER A 463 -11.24 -9.85 16.50
N LEU A 464 -10.52 -10.58 15.64
CA LEU A 464 -9.94 -10.12 14.38
C LEU A 464 -10.86 -10.34 13.17
N GLU A 465 -12.17 -10.61 13.37
CA GLU A 465 -13.12 -10.82 12.28
C GLU A 465 -13.02 -9.71 11.23
N ILE A 466 -12.41 -10.06 10.09
CA ILE A 466 -12.42 -9.52 8.71
C ILE A 466 -12.21 -8.00 8.54
N VAL A 467 -12.84 -7.15 9.35
CA VAL A 467 -12.78 -5.69 9.32
C VAL A 467 -11.36 -5.17 9.61
N TYR A 468 -10.66 -5.74 10.59
CA TYR A 468 -9.33 -5.26 11.01
C TYR A 468 -8.22 -5.58 10.02
N PHE A 469 -8.29 -6.74 9.36
CA PHE A 469 -7.30 -7.10 8.34
C PHE A 469 -7.38 -6.13 7.17
N VAL A 470 -8.60 -5.85 6.68
CA VAL A 470 -8.78 -4.94 5.55
C VAL A 470 -8.35 -3.51 5.90
N VAL A 471 -8.70 -2.99 7.08
CA VAL A 471 -8.32 -1.63 7.50
C VAL A 471 -6.82 -1.51 7.77
N ALA A 472 -6.22 -2.47 8.48
CA ALA A 472 -4.77 -2.49 8.70
C ALA A 472 -4.00 -2.60 7.38
N TYR A 473 -4.48 -3.40 6.42
CA TYR A 473 -3.89 -3.47 5.08
C TYR A 473 -4.02 -2.14 4.32
N HIS A 474 -5.13 -1.43 4.42
CA HIS A 474 -5.26 -0.13 3.76
C HIS A 474 -4.30 0.93 4.33
N ILE A 475 -4.10 0.90 5.65
CA ILE A 475 -3.14 1.77 6.34
C ILE A 475 -1.71 1.35 5.98
N ASP A 476 -1.41 0.05 6.01
CA ASP A 476 -0.12 -0.52 5.63
C ASP A 476 0.22 -0.19 4.18
N ILE A 477 -0.72 -0.34 3.23
CA ILE A 477 -0.54 0.09 1.84
C ILE A 477 -0.20 1.58 1.80
N TYR A 478 -0.93 2.44 2.52
CA TYR A 478 -0.65 3.88 2.50
C TYR A 478 0.75 4.24 3.01
N PHE A 479 1.22 3.59 4.08
CA PHE A 479 2.51 3.89 4.70
C PHE A 479 3.69 3.12 4.08
N ASN A 480 3.55 1.82 3.78
CA ASN A 480 4.59 1.03 3.09
C ASN A 480 4.83 1.50 1.67
N ASP A 481 3.82 2.05 0.97
CA ASP A 481 4.02 2.64 -0.34
C ASP A 481 4.73 4.00 -0.31
N TYR A 482 4.84 4.63 0.86
CA TYR A 482 5.74 5.76 1.11
C TYR A 482 7.18 5.30 1.39
N ASP A 483 7.37 4.06 1.87
CA ASP A 483 8.63 3.47 2.35
C ASP A 483 9.37 2.62 1.31
N GLU A 484 9.51 3.10 0.06
CA GLU A 484 10.59 2.52 -0.77
C GLU A 484 11.96 2.97 -0.24
N PRO A 485 12.97 2.08 -0.21
CA PRO A 485 14.26 2.36 0.39
C PRO A 485 14.94 3.52 -0.36
N MET A 486 14.87 4.71 0.23
CA MET A 486 15.66 5.85 -0.22
C MET A 486 17.13 5.45 -0.19
N MET A 487 17.75 5.35 -1.37
CA MET A 487 19.20 5.28 -1.48
C MET A 487 19.74 6.59 -0.91
N PHE A 488 20.24 6.52 0.32
CA PHE A 488 20.69 7.68 1.09
C PHE A 488 21.93 8.32 0.45
N GLU A 489 21.75 9.44 -0.25
CA GLU A 489 22.83 10.38 -0.49
C GLU A 489 22.73 11.56 0.48
N ARG A 490 23.78 11.71 1.29
CA ARG A 490 23.93 12.82 2.23
C ARG A 490 24.01 14.11 1.42
N LYS A 491 23.04 15.04 1.57
CA LYS A 491 23.12 16.40 1.01
C LYS A 491 24.48 16.99 1.40
N GLN A 492 25.38 17.17 0.44
CA GLN A 492 26.60 17.92 0.69
C GLN A 492 26.21 19.39 0.88
N PRO A 493 26.79 20.08 1.88
CA PRO A 493 26.55 21.50 2.05
C PRO A 493 26.99 22.23 0.79
N GLN A 494 26.07 23.00 0.21
CA GLN A 494 26.43 24.01 -0.79
C GLN A 494 27.14 25.14 -0.04
N ASP A 495 28.43 25.29 -0.31
CA ASP A 495 29.22 26.48 0.06
C ASP A 495 28.84 27.69 -0.79
#